data_AF-A0A2U3GUJ5-F1
#
_entry.id   AF-A0A2U3GUJ5-F1
#
_cell.length_a   1.000
_cell.length_b   1.000
_cell.length_c   1.000
_cell.angle_alpha   90.00
_cell.angle_beta   90.00
_cell.angle_gamma   90.00
#
_symmetry.space_group_name_H-M   'P 1'
#
loop_
_entity.id
_entity.type
_entity.pdbx_description
1 polymer ?
#
loop_
_entity_poly.entity_id
_entity_poly.type
_entity_poly.pdbx_seq_one_letter_code
_entity_poly.pdbx_strand_id
1 'polypeptide(L)'
;MSPGPDRRYHLTLTGAGRPTVHGWWGSEAVARDKFVAWVGVYGALPDAQVTLVDAETGAVLRECGRTRGAPVRHSAEEPRFGRPRTRGGSSNLP
;
A
#
# COMPACT_ATOMS: atom_id res chain seq x y z
N MET A 1 15.76 19.04 -5.08
CA MET A 1 14.57 19.72 -5.62
C MET A 1 13.55 19.80 -4.51
N SER A 2 13.46 20.94 -3.83
CA SER A 2 12.33 21.20 -2.93
C SER A 2 11.10 21.45 -3.80
N PRO A 3 9.93 20.88 -3.48
CA PRO A 3 8.71 21.29 -4.15
C PRO A 3 8.55 22.81 -3.94
N GLY A 4 8.26 23.55 -5.01
CA GLY A 4 7.95 24.98 -4.89
C GLY A 4 6.74 25.21 -3.98
N PRO A 5 6.51 26.44 -3.50
CA PRO A 5 5.44 26.76 -2.53
C PRO A 5 4.05 26.34 -3.01
N ASP A 6 3.85 26.20 -4.32
CA ASP A 6 2.59 25.75 -4.94
C ASP A 6 2.36 24.23 -4.88
N ARG A 7 3.31 23.43 -4.37
CA ARG A 7 3.28 21.96 -4.35
C ARG A 7 3.72 21.36 -3.01
N ARG A 8 3.27 21.94 -1.89
CA ARG A 8 3.64 21.49 -0.55
C ARG A 8 2.89 20.23 -0.11
N TYR A 9 1.62 20.11 -0.48
CA TYR A 9 0.74 19.05 0.00
C TYR A 9 0.41 18.08 -1.12
N HIS A 10 0.72 16.80 -0.91
CA HIS A 10 0.51 15.72 -1.87
C HIS A 10 -0.63 14.82 -1.41
N LEU A 11 -1.68 14.71 -2.22
CA LEU A 11 -2.76 13.75 -2.00
C LEU A 11 -2.57 12.58 -2.95
N THR A 12 -2.55 11.36 -2.42
CA THR A 12 -2.44 10.12 -3.19
C THR A 12 -3.64 9.25 -2.91
N LEU A 13 -4.25 8.71 -3.97
CA LEU A 13 -5.22 7.63 -3.92
C LEU A 13 -4.55 6.37 -4.48
N THR A 14 -4.47 5.32 -3.65
CA THR A 14 -4.14 3.98 -4.13
C THR A 14 -5.36 3.08 -4.07
N GLY A 15 -5.63 2.34 -5.14
CA GLY A 15 -6.62 1.28 -5.20
C GLY A 15 -5.92 -0.06 -5.46
N ALA A 16 -6.24 -1.11 -4.69
CA ALA A 16 -5.64 -2.43 -4.83
C ALA A 16 -4.09 -2.41 -4.88
N GLY A 17 -3.46 -1.54 -4.07
CA GLY A 17 -2.02 -1.37 -4.00
C GLY A 17 -1.36 -0.63 -5.18
N ARG A 18 -2.14 -0.03 -6.10
CA ARG A 18 -1.62 0.79 -7.20
C ARG A 18 -2.03 2.26 -7.04
N PRO A 19 -1.12 3.23 -7.21
CA PRO A 19 -1.50 4.65 -7.29
C PRO A 19 -2.41 4.84 -8.50
N THR A 20 -3.67 5.20 -8.25
CA THR A 20 -4.65 5.40 -9.32
C THR A 20 -4.77 6.88 -9.65
N VAL A 21 -4.68 7.75 -8.65
CA VAL A 21 -4.79 9.21 -8.82
C VAL A 21 -3.90 9.90 -7.79
N HIS A 22 -3.23 10.99 -8.18
CA HIS A 22 -2.48 11.82 -7.25
C HIS A 22 -2.55 13.30 -7.66
N GLY A 23 -2.35 14.20 -6.70
CA GLY A 23 -2.42 15.64 -6.93
C GLY A 23 -1.60 16.43 -5.92
N TRP A 24 -1.19 17.64 -6.32
CA TRP A 24 -0.35 18.53 -5.52
C TRP A 24 -1.06 19.87 -5.30
N TRP A 25 -0.94 20.41 -4.08
CA TRP A 25 -1.50 21.71 -3.70
C TRP A 25 -0.52 22.52 -2.86
N GLY A 26 -0.56 23.84 -3.00
CA GLY A 26 0.24 24.76 -2.17
C GLY A 26 -0.41 25.12 -0.83
N SER A 27 -1.70 24.81 -0.65
CA SER A 27 -2.46 25.16 0.56
C SER A 27 -3.01 23.91 1.25
N GLU A 28 -2.75 23.79 2.56
CA GLU A 28 -3.22 22.67 3.37
C GLU A 28 -4.75 22.62 3.41
N ALA A 29 -5.39 23.79 3.52
CA ALA A 29 -6.84 23.89 3.61
C ALA A 29 -7.51 23.33 2.35
N VAL A 30 -6.98 23.66 1.17
CA VAL A 30 -7.45 23.13 -0.11
C VAL A 30 -7.16 21.64 -0.21
N ALA A 31 -5.98 21.19 0.21
CA ALA A 31 -5.61 19.78 0.18
C ALA A 31 -6.51 18.92 1.10
N ARG A 32 -6.88 19.44 2.28
CA ARG A 32 -7.82 18.79 3.21
C ARG A 32 -9.24 18.74 2.63
N ASP A 33 -9.70 19.80 1.96
CA ASP A 33 -10.99 19.79 1.27
C ASP A 33 -11.04 18.71 0.18
N LYS A 34 -9.97 18.62 -0.64
CA LYS A 34 -9.85 17.56 -1.66
C LYS A 34 -9.74 16.17 -1.06
N PHE A 35 -9.06 16.01 0.08
CA PHE A 35 -9.04 14.76 0.81
C PHE A 35 -10.46 14.30 1.18
N VAL A 36 -11.28 15.18 1.76
CA VAL A 36 -12.67 14.83 2.14
C VAL A 36 -13.50 14.47 0.91
N ALA A 37 -13.37 15.23 -0.18
CA ALA A 37 -14.06 14.93 -1.43
C ALA A 37 -13.67 13.55 -1.99
N TRP A 38 -12.37 13.22 -2.00
CA TRP A 38 -11.88 11.92 -2.47
C TRP A 38 -12.32 10.77 -1.56
N VAL A 39 -12.32 10.97 -0.25
CA VAL A 39 -12.87 9.99 0.70
C VAL A 39 -14.36 9.75 0.46
N GLY A 40 -15.13 10.81 0.18
CA GLY A 40 -16.55 10.69 -0.13
C GLY A 40 -16.82 9.88 -1.41
N VAL A 41 -15.97 10.02 -2.43
CA VAL A 41 -16.13 9.33 -3.71
C VAL A 41 -15.57 7.90 -3.68
N TYR A 42 -14.36 7.72 -3.14
CA TYR A 42 -13.59 6.48 -3.25
C TYR A 42 -13.51 5.69 -1.94
N GLY A 43 -13.72 6.32 -0.78
CA GLY A 43 -13.54 5.68 0.53
C GLY A 43 -14.51 4.54 0.84
N ALA A 44 -15.57 4.38 0.03
CA ALA A 44 -16.45 3.23 0.11
C ALA A 44 -15.87 1.96 -0.55
N LEU A 45 -14.87 2.10 -1.42
CA LEU A 45 -14.23 0.99 -2.13
C LEU A 45 -13.35 0.17 -1.18
N PRO A 46 -13.37 -1.18 -1.27
CA PRO A 46 -12.75 -2.06 -0.29
C PRO A 46 -11.21 -1.98 -0.22
N ASP A 47 -10.55 -1.45 -1.24
CA ASP A 47 -9.08 -1.33 -1.32
C ASP A 47 -8.61 0.10 -1.56
N ALA A 48 -9.49 1.09 -1.39
CA ALA A 48 -9.14 2.48 -1.53
C ALA A 48 -8.43 2.99 -0.27
N GLN A 49 -7.26 3.58 -0.49
CA GLN A 49 -6.44 4.26 0.50
C GLN A 49 -6.17 5.67 -0.01
N VAL A 50 -6.63 6.67 0.73
CA VAL A 50 -6.40 8.08 0.45
C VAL A 50 -5.43 8.62 1.48
N THR A 51 -4.30 9.17 1.06
CA THR A 51 -3.25 9.69 1.96
C THR A 51 -2.88 11.11 1.58
N LEU A 52 -2.90 12.02 2.56
CA LEU A 52 -2.43 13.39 2.44
C LEU A 52 -1.10 13.55 3.17
N VAL A 53 -0.08 14.00 2.46
CA VAL A 53 1.29 14.19 2.95
C VAL A 53 1.72 15.64 2.78
N ASP A 54 2.34 16.23 3.80
CA ASP A 54 3.15 17.45 3.65
C ASP A 54 4.53 17.04 3.14
N ALA A 55 4.85 17.40 1.91
CA ALA A 55 6.09 16.98 1.26
C ALA A 55 7.32 17.80 1.70
N GLU A 56 7.12 18.94 2.36
CA GLU A 56 8.21 19.72 2.94
C GLU A 56 8.80 19.01 4.16
N THR A 57 7.93 18.50 5.03
CA THR A 57 8.29 17.81 6.27
C THR A 57 8.31 16.29 6.14
N GLY A 58 7.65 15.75 5.11
CA GLY A 58 7.38 14.32 4.94
C GLY A 58 6.26 13.79 5.85
N ALA A 59 5.55 14.65 6.57
CA ALA A 59 4.53 14.23 7.54
C ALA A 59 3.23 13.77 6.87
N VAL A 60 2.69 12.64 7.30
CA VAL A 60 1.32 12.22 6.95
C VAL A 60 0.35 13.05 7.78
N LEU A 61 -0.47 13.87 7.12
CA LEU A 61 -1.43 14.76 7.77
C LEU A 61 -2.80 14.08 7.97
N ARG A 62 -3.21 13.27 6.98
CA ARG A 62 -4.46 12.51 6.99
C ARG A 62 -4.29 11.23 6.20
N GLU A 63 -4.92 10.17 6.68
CA GLU A 63 -5.05 8.91 5.96
C GLU A 63 -6.48 8.37 6.13
N CYS A 64 -7.01 7.79 5.07
CA CYS A 64 -8.26 7.06 5.09
C CYS A 64 -8.07 5.77 4.30
N GLY A 65 -8.10 4.66 5.01
CA GLY A 65 -8.21 3.33 4.43
C GLY A 65 -9.29 2.58 5.18
N ARG A 66 -10.24 1.98 4.46
CA ARG A 66 -11.09 0.97 5.07
C ARG A 66 -10.28 -0.31 5.14
N THR A 67 -9.49 -0.49 6.19
CA THR A 67 -8.84 -1.77 6.47
C THR A 67 -9.91 -2.81 6.77
N ARG A 68 -10.30 -3.60 5.75
CA ARG A 68 -10.88 -4.92 5.96
C ARG A 68 -10.12 -5.96 5.15
N GLY A 69 -9.00 -6.36 5.72
CA GLY A 69 -8.18 -7.46 5.25
C GLY A 69 -6.83 -7.44 5.96
N ALA A 70 -6.66 -8.36 6.92
CA ALA A 70 -5.35 -8.75 7.43
C ALA A 70 -4.36 -8.98 6.28
N PRO A 71 -3.03 -8.90 6.50
CA PRO A 71 -2.05 -9.03 5.42
C PRO A 71 -2.32 -10.32 4.64
N VAL A 72 -2.59 -10.19 3.34
CA VAL A 72 -2.30 -11.28 2.41
C VAL A 72 -0.80 -11.45 2.50
N ARG A 73 -0.37 -12.37 3.37
CA ARG A 73 0.86 -13.08 3.14
C ARG A 73 0.66 -13.70 1.76
N HIS A 74 1.22 -13.07 0.71
CA HIS A 74 1.75 -13.84 -0.40
C HIS A 74 2.90 -14.69 0.18
N SER A 75 2.56 -15.66 1.03
CA SER A 75 3.34 -16.88 1.14
C SER A 75 3.18 -17.49 -0.23
N ALA A 76 4.23 -17.33 -1.03
CA ALA A 76 4.45 -18.11 -2.21
C ALA A 76 3.95 -19.53 -1.95
N GLU A 77 2.95 -19.91 -2.72
CA GLU A 77 2.71 -21.29 -3.08
C GLU A 77 4.00 -21.80 -3.72
N GLU A 78 4.95 -22.21 -2.89
CA GLU A 78 6.03 -23.08 -3.34
C GLU A 78 5.34 -24.38 -3.75
N PRO A 79 5.37 -24.78 -5.04
CA PRO A 79 4.81 -26.05 -5.46
C PRO A 79 5.53 -27.12 -4.65
N ARG A 80 4.76 -27.89 -3.88
CA ARG A 80 5.22 -29.08 -3.15
C ARG A 80 5.59 -30.17 -4.16
N PHE A 81 6.68 -29.95 -4.90
CA PHE A 81 7.36 -30.95 -5.69
C PHE A 81 8.64 -31.35 -4.94
N GLY A 82 8.54 -32.45 -4.20
CA GLY A 82 9.69 -33.02 -3.51
C GLY A 82 9.28 -33.91 -2.35
N ARG A 83 8.60 -35.02 -2.64
CA ARG A 83 8.48 -36.10 -1.64
C ARG A 83 9.88 -36.59 -1.27
N PRO A 84 10.17 -36.82 0.01
CA PRO A 84 11.43 -37.42 0.45
C PRO A 84 11.42 -38.92 0.12
N ARG A 85 12.51 -39.40 -0.48
CA ARG A 85 12.91 -40.80 -0.34
C ARG A 85 14.27 -40.84 0.33
N THR A 86 14.24 -40.91 1.64
CA THR A 86 15.26 -41.55 2.45
C THR A 86 15.45 -42.99 1.94
N ARG A 87 16.57 -43.26 1.27
CA ARG A 87 17.06 -44.63 1.16
C ARG A 87 17.97 -44.84 2.37
N GLY A 88 17.45 -45.54 3.39
CA GLY A 88 18.28 -46.16 4.42
C GLY A 88 19.39 -46.96 3.75
N GLY A 89 20.61 -46.91 4.26
CA GLY A 89 20.96 -47.67 5.45
C GLY A 89 21.59 -48.98 4.98
N SER A 90 22.90 -49.10 5.23
CA SER A 90 23.72 -50.27 4.99
C SER A 90 23.05 -51.57 5.43
N SER A 91 23.28 -52.65 4.69
CA SER A 91 23.46 -53.99 5.26
C SER A 91 24.32 -54.87 4.37
N ASN A 92 25.22 -55.58 5.05
CA ASN A 92 26.23 -56.54 4.65
C ASN A 92 25.72 -57.73 3.80
N LEU A 93 26.63 -58.26 2.95
CA LEU A 93 27.10 -59.67 2.73
C LEU A 93 26.11 -60.86 2.86
N PRO A 94 26.35 -62.03 2.24
CA PRO A 94 27.61 -62.57 1.69
C PRO A 94 27.72 -62.64 0.16
#